data_AF-A0A178KKU4-F1
#
_entry.id   AF-A0A178KKU4-F1
#
_cell.length_a   1.000
_cell.length_b   1.000
_cell.length_c   1.000
_cell.angle_alpha   90.00
_cell.angle_beta   90.00
_cell.angle_gamma   90.00
#
_symmetry.space_group_name_H-M   'P 1'
#
loop_
_entity.id
_entity.type
_entity.pdbx_description
1 polymer ?
#
loop_
_entity_poly.entity_id
_entity_poly.type
_entity_poly.pdbx_seq_one_letter_code
_entity_poly.pdbx_strand_id
1 'polypeptide(L)'
;MFRTALITALPIFIIGCGGSGDDSSEAAAIGNVVDTVAKTRQADLHFVNTTGDAIDYHIRHTLSEDTLFASTNKVTSNLDTQITPYMYRWNISDTVTVQIGIQDTNTQSITSEIESLLIKENDDRWVIAWLDEGKTEQYKVSSVTRNQSSEAGKYRVRVFSQADAQIITTASISFTDAKQGVVTPYLTVENCNGDLHFGAESIDICQLDIGKSYLLITNGEDLLMAAEE
;
A
#
# COMPACT_ATOMS: atom_id res chain seq x y z
N MET A 1 32.83 -23.68 -43.01
CA MET A 1 33.10 -22.56 -43.94
C MET A 1 32.81 -21.26 -43.19
N PHE A 2 33.85 -20.47 -42.95
CA PHE A 2 33.80 -19.21 -42.22
C PHE A 2 33.09 -18.12 -43.04
N ARG A 3 32.22 -17.33 -42.39
CA ARG A 3 31.86 -15.98 -42.84
C ARG A 3 31.86 -15.03 -41.65
N THR A 4 32.95 -14.28 -41.57
CA THR A 4 33.17 -13.06 -40.81
C THR A 4 32.46 -11.88 -41.48
N ALA A 5 31.78 -11.03 -40.71
CA ALA A 5 31.38 -9.67 -41.08
C ALA A 5 31.38 -8.84 -39.78
N LEU A 6 32.49 -8.14 -39.49
CA LEU A 6 32.80 -6.74 -39.80
C LEU A 6 32.07 -5.76 -38.88
N ILE A 7 32.80 -5.35 -37.85
CA ILE A 7 32.53 -4.25 -36.92
C ILE A 7 32.93 -2.94 -37.59
N THR A 8 32.05 -1.94 -37.57
CA THR A 8 32.43 -0.53 -37.82
C THR A 8 31.94 0.32 -36.66
N ALA A 9 32.86 0.63 -35.75
CA ALA A 9 32.70 1.66 -34.72
C ALA A 9 33.07 3.03 -35.33
N LEU A 10 32.24 4.04 -35.09
CA LEU A 10 32.45 5.42 -35.54
C LEU A 10 32.73 6.29 -34.31
N PRO A 11 33.96 6.80 -34.10
CA PRO A 11 34.22 7.81 -33.06
C PRO A 11 34.01 9.21 -33.62
N ILE A 12 33.12 9.99 -33.01
CA ILE A 12 33.01 11.43 -33.24
C ILE A 12 33.89 12.13 -32.20
N PHE A 13 35.05 12.60 -32.65
CA PHE A 13 35.80 13.65 -31.97
C PHE A 13 35.48 14.97 -32.66
N ILE A 14 35.00 15.95 -31.91
CA ILE A 14 35.09 17.36 -32.30
C ILE A 14 35.78 18.10 -31.16
N ILE A 15 36.88 18.73 -31.55
CA ILE A 15 37.80 19.56 -30.78
C ILE A 15 37.17 20.95 -30.65
N GLY A 16 37.10 21.47 -29.43
CA GLY A 16 36.81 22.87 -29.14
C GLY A 16 38.04 23.56 -28.51
N CYS A 17 38.56 24.54 -29.24
CA CYS A 17 39.61 25.51 -28.90
C CYS A 17 39.29 26.21 -27.54
N GLY A 18 40.18 26.34 -26.56
CA GLY A 18 41.39 27.16 -26.56
C GLY A 18 41.18 28.37 -25.64
N GLY A 19 41.94 28.46 -24.55
CA GLY A 19 41.92 29.60 -23.62
C GLY A 19 42.74 29.36 -22.34
N SER A 20 44.05 29.60 -22.41
CA SER A 20 44.92 29.77 -21.24
C SER A 20 44.59 31.08 -20.53
N GLY A 21 44.46 31.01 -19.20
CA GLY A 21 44.40 32.16 -18.31
C GLY A 21 44.48 31.68 -16.86
N ASP A 22 45.70 31.61 -16.32
CA ASP A 22 45.94 31.62 -14.88
C ASP A 22 45.53 32.99 -14.34
N ASP A 23 44.58 33.05 -13.42
CA ASP A 23 44.82 33.54 -12.05
C ASP A 23 43.53 33.69 -11.24
N SER A 24 43.62 33.17 -10.01
CA SER A 24 42.97 33.66 -8.79
C SER A 24 41.44 33.57 -8.61
N SER A 25 41.09 32.81 -7.56
CA SER A 25 40.06 33.08 -6.55
C SER A 25 38.58 33.19 -6.97
N GLU A 26 37.75 32.42 -6.26
CA GLU A 26 36.29 32.60 -6.12
C GLU A 26 35.42 32.20 -7.33
N ALA A 27 35.42 30.90 -7.67
CA ALA A 27 34.33 30.28 -8.43
C ALA A 27 33.75 29.03 -7.76
N ALA A 28 33.91 28.89 -6.43
CA ALA A 28 33.32 27.81 -5.63
C ALA A 28 31.92 28.18 -5.08
N ALA A 29 31.16 29.02 -5.79
CA ALA A 29 29.85 29.50 -5.32
C ALA A 29 28.80 29.66 -6.43
N ILE A 30 28.90 28.91 -7.53
CA ILE A 30 27.83 28.85 -8.56
C ILE A 30 27.55 27.39 -8.93
N GLY A 31 27.31 26.55 -7.92
CA GLY A 31 27.01 25.13 -8.09
C GLY A 31 25.71 24.63 -7.43
N ASN A 32 25.05 25.44 -6.58
CA ASN A 32 23.91 24.99 -5.77
C ASN A 32 22.72 25.96 -5.78
N VAL A 33 22.43 26.59 -6.93
CA VAL A 33 21.19 27.37 -7.12
C VAL A 33 20.36 26.79 -8.28
N VAL A 34 20.39 25.47 -8.44
CA VAL A 34 19.48 24.71 -9.32
C VAL A 34 19.16 23.37 -8.65
N ASP A 35 18.63 23.40 -7.42
CA ASP A 35 17.98 22.21 -6.85
C ASP A 35 16.76 22.55 -5.97
N THR A 36 16.11 23.68 -6.28
CA THR A 36 14.69 23.89 -5.97
C THR A 36 13.82 23.35 -7.11
N VAL A 37 14.27 22.25 -7.75
CA VAL A 37 13.35 21.41 -8.52
C VAL A 37 12.38 20.85 -7.49
N ALA A 38 11.10 21.16 -7.61
CA ALA A 38 10.08 20.65 -6.70
C ALA A 38 10.20 19.12 -6.65
N LYS A 39 10.79 18.58 -5.57
CA LYS A 39 10.95 17.14 -5.39
C LYS A 39 9.56 16.53 -5.42
N THR A 40 9.34 15.63 -6.36
CA THR A 40 8.10 14.84 -6.38
C THR A 40 8.26 13.75 -5.32
N ARG A 41 7.43 13.82 -4.29
CA ARG A 41 7.30 12.79 -3.25
C ARG A 41 6.24 11.81 -3.71
N GLN A 42 6.32 10.59 -3.19
CA GLN A 42 5.37 9.55 -3.51
C GLN A 42 5.10 8.64 -2.31
N ALA A 43 3.96 7.96 -2.36
CA ALA A 43 3.56 6.91 -1.42
C ALA A 43 2.82 5.83 -2.19
N ASP A 44 3.00 4.58 -1.76
CA ASP A 44 2.34 3.42 -2.35
C ASP A 44 1.10 3.07 -1.53
N LEU A 45 -0.05 3.11 -2.19
CA LEU A 45 -1.35 2.80 -1.62
C LEU A 45 -1.89 1.54 -2.29
N HIS A 46 -2.29 0.58 -1.49
CA HIS A 46 -2.86 -0.68 -1.97
C HIS A 46 -4.33 -0.71 -1.56
N PHE A 47 -5.21 -0.45 -2.52
CA PHE A 47 -6.65 -0.47 -2.30
C PHE A 47 -7.13 -1.91 -2.27
N VAL A 48 -7.75 -2.31 -1.16
CA VAL A 48 -8.24 -3.67 -0.92
C VAL A 48 -9.73 -3.61 -0.67
N ASN A 49 -10.50 -4.36 -1.46
CA ASN A 49 -11.94 -4.45 -1.29
C ASN A 49 -12.34 -5.80 -0.71
N THR A 50 -13.06 -5.76 0.41
CA THR A 50 -13.63 -6.92 1.10
C THR A 50 -15.07 -6.63 1.56
N THR A 51 -15.78 -5.81 0.78
CA THR A 51 -17.16 -5.39 1.08
C THR A 51 -18.22 -6.30 0.47
N GLY A 52 -17.86 -7.27 -0.36
CA GLY A 52 -18.84 -8.04 -1.15
C GLY A 52 -19.38 -7.29 -2.39
N ASP A 53 -19.21 -5.97 -2.45
CA ASP A 53 -19.70 -5.10 -3.53
C ASP A 53 -18.54 -4.54 -4.38
N ALA A 54 -18.87 -3.85 -5.49
CA ALA A 54 -17.89 -3.07 -6.25
C ALA A 54 -17.71 -1.68 -5.63
N ILE A 55 -16.46 -1.28 -5.39
CA ILE A 55 -16.12 -0.06 -4.67
C ILE A 55 -15.26 0.87 -5.51
N ASP A 56 -15.66 2.13 -5.60
CA ASP A 56 -14.88 3.25 -6.10
C ASP A 56 -14.05 3.87 -4.98
N TYR A 57 -12.74 4.03 -5.21
CA TYR A 57 -11.83 4.71 -4.28
C TYR A 57 -11.55 6.12 -4.77
N HIS A 58 -11.58 7.07 -3.83
CA HIS A 58 -11.33 8.47 -4.07
C HIS A 58 -10.21 8.99 -3.16
N ILE A 59 -9.36 9.87 -3.69
CA ILE A 59 -8.36 10.59 -2.91
C ILE A 59 -8.49 12.07 -3.20
N ARG A 60 -8.59 12.87 -2.14
CA ARG A 60 -8.62 14.33 -2.24
C ARG A 60 -7.55 14.94 -1.35
N HIS A 61 -6.77 15.87 -1.89
CA HIS A 61 -5.92 16.74 -1.08
C HIS A 61 -6.80 17.65 -0.20
N THR A 62 -6.54 17.78 1.10
CA THR A 62 -7.46 18.53 2.01
C THR A 62 -7.62 20.01 1.68
N LEU A 63 -6.67 20.61 0.94
CA LEU A 63 -6.75 21.98 0.43
C LEU A 63 -7.47 22.11 -0.93
N SER A 64 -7.97 21.02 -1.51
CA SER A 64 -8.73 21.06 -2.76
C SER A 64 -10.15 21.58 -2.50
N GLU A 65 -10.64 22.43 -3.41
CA GLU A 65 -12.01 22.98 -3.40
C GLU A 65 -13.05 21.92 -3.81
N ASP A 66 -12.65 20.91 -4.59
CA ASP A 66 -13.53 19.83 -5.05
C ASP A 66 -14.04 18.98 -3.88
N THR A 67 -15.21 18.37 -3.99
CA THR A 67 -15.67 17.36 -3.02
C THR A 67 -14.91 16.05 -3.16
N LEU A 68 -14.74 15.28 -2.07
CA LEU A 68 -14.02 13.99 -2.11
C LEU A 68 -14.54 13.03 -3.19
N PHE A 69 -15.86 12.91 -3.32
CA PHE A 69 -16.51 12.02 -4.30
C PHE A 69 -16.69 12.65 -5.69
N ALA A 70 -15.99 13.74 -6.00
CA ALA A 70 -15.95 14.24 -7.38
C ALA A 70 -15.24 13.22 -8.29
N SER A 71 -15.66 13.15 -9.56
CA SER A 71 -15.06 12.23 -10.53
C SER A 71 -13.58 12.53 -10.79
N THR A 72 -13.13 13.77 -10.58
CA THR A 72 -11.71 14.20 -10.65
C THR A 72 -10.84 13.58 -9.56
N ASN A 73 -11.45 13.21 -8.44
CA ASN A 73 -10.78 12.60 -7.28
C ASN A 73 -10.89 11.07 -7.27
N LYS A 74 -11.61 10.46 -8.22
CA LYS A 74 -11.70 9.00 -8.35
C LYS A 74 -10.37 8.44 -8.83
N VAL A 75 -9.89 7.42 -8.13
CA VAL A 75 -8.58 6.80 -8.38
C VAL A 75 -8.73 5.45 -9.07
N THR A 76 -9.60 4.58 -8.56
CA THR A 76 -9.83 3.24 -9.10
C THR A 76 -11.21 2.72 -8.73
N SER A 77 -11.64 1.65 -9.41
CA SER A 77 -12.76 0.80 -9.01
C SER A 77 -12.22 -0.60 -8.75
N ASN A 78 -12.59 -1.21 -7.64
CA ASN A 78 -12.22 -2.58 -7.30
C ASN A 78 -13.48 -3.43 -7.15
N LEU A 79 -13.48 -4.61 -7.77
CA LEU A 79 -14.42 -5.67 -7.45
C LEU A 79 -14.12 -6.24 -6.06
N ASP A 80 -15.07 -7.02 -5.52
CA ASP A 80 -14.84 -7.71 -4.26
C ASP A 80 -13.63 -8.64 -4.34
N THR A 81 -12.89 -8.75 -3.24
CA THR A 81 -11.62 -9.47 -3.11
C THR A 81 -10.49 -9.00 -4.05
N GLN A 82 -10.58 -7.79 -4.61
CA GLN A 82 -9.54 -7.23 -5.48
C GLN A 82 -8.58 -6.30 -4.71
N ILE A 83 -7.29 -6.42 -5.04
CA ILE A 83 -6.23 -5.49 -4.63
C ILE A 83 -5.76 -4.69 -5.84
N THR A 84 -5.71 -3.36 -5.70
CA THR A 84 -5.21 -2.46 -6.75
C THR A 84 -4.12 -1.53 -6.18
N PRO A 85 -2.86 -1.64 -6.66
CA PRO A 85 -1.80 -0.73 -6.26
C PRO A 85 -2.00 0.64 -6.93
N TYR A 86 -1.66 1.71 -6.21
CA TYR A 86 -1.73 3.08 -6.67
C TYR A 86 -0.63 3.93 -6.04
N MET A 87 0.12 4.62 -6.89
CA MET A 87 1.21 5.49 -6.46
C MET A 87 0.71 6.94 -6.39
N TYR A 88 0.49 7.42 -5.17
CA TYR A 88 0.08 8.80 -4.91
C TYR A 88 1.31 9.73 -4.91
N ARG A 89 1.20 10.91 -5.54
CA ARG A 89 2.33 11.85 -5.70
C ARG A 89 1.96 13.28 -5.33
N TRP A 90 2.92 14.01 -4.75
CA TRP A 90 2.78 15.42 -4.40
C TRP A 90 4.15 16.13 -4.42
N ASN A 91 4.17 17.46 -4.45
CA ASN A 91 5.40 18.25 -4.69
C ASN A 91 5.65 19.39 -3.70
N ILE A 92 4.84 19.53 -2.65
CA ILE A 92 4.86 20.69 -1.74
C ILE A 92 5.82 20.45 -0.56
N SER A 93 5.63 19.38 0.20
CA SER A 93 6.33 19.07 1.46
C SER A 93 6.67 17.58 1.57
N ASP A 94 7.40 17.18 2.60
CA ASP A 94 7.75 15.76 2.83
C ASP A 94 6.58 14.93 3.37
N THR A 95 5.52 15.63 3.81
CA THR A 95 4.24 15.04 4.21
C THR A 95 3.09 15.75 3.51
N VAL A 96 1.95 15.09 3.43
CA VAL A 96 0.72 15.62 2.84
C VAL A 96 -0.48 15.07 3.59
N THR A 97 -1.50 15.90 3.80
CA THR A 97 -2.76 15.45 4.39
C THR A 97 -3.79 15.26 3.28
N VAL A 98 -4.39 14.08 3.23
CA VAL A 98 -5.42 13.73 2.26
C VAL A 98 -6.66 13.22 2.95
N GLN A 99 -7.76 13.25 2.22
CA GLN A 99 -8.94 12.45 2.47
C GLN A 99 -8.93 11.24 1.57
N ILE A 100 -9.37 10.11 2.09
CA ILE A 100 -9.60 8.90 1.32
C ILE A 100 -11.05 8.49 1.49
N GLY A 101 -11.75 8.29 0.39
CA GLY A 101 -13.15 7.90 0.37
C GLY A 101 -13.36 6.59 -0.37
N ILE A 102 -14.40 5.86 0.03
CA ILE A 102 -14.96 4.74 -0.71
C ILE A 102 -16.42 5.01 -1.00
N GLN A 103 -16.89 4.55 -2.15
CA GLN A 103 -18.27 4.71 -2.62
C GLN A 103 -18.70 3.45 -3.36
N ASP A 104 -19.93 2.98 -3.14
CA ASP A 104 -20.51 1.91 -3.96
C ASP A 104 -20.51 2.34 -5.44
N THR A 105 -19.86 1.55 -6.30
CA THR A 105 -19.74 1.86 -7.72
C THR A 105 -21.10 1.92 -8.42
N ASN A 106 -22.09 1.13 -7.96
CA ASN A 106 -23.35 0.94 -8.67
C ASN A 106 -24.35 2.06 -8.40
N THR A 107 -24.68 2.30 -7.14
CA THR A 107 -25.68 3.27 -6.68
C THR A 107 -25.08 4.60 -6.30
N GLN A 108 -23.79 4.63 -5.94
CA GLN A 108 -23.08 5.81 -5.45
C GLN A 108 -23.69 6.44 -4.17
N SER A 109 -24.61 5.74 -3.51
CA SER A 109 -25.36 6.26 -2.37
C SER A 109 -24.73 5.92 -1.02
N ILE A 110 -23.89 4.87 -0.97
CA ILE A 110 -23.22 4.40 0.24
C ILE A 110 -21.76 4.83 0.17
N THR A 111 -21.31 5.54 1.19
CA THR A 111 -19.94 6.07 1.25
C THR A 111 -19.34 5.91 2.64
N SER A 112 -18.01 5.93 2.69
CA SER A 112 -17.24 6.08 3.93
C SER A 112 -15.95 6.84 3.62
N GLU A 113 -15.40 7.53 4.61
CA GLU A 113 -14.17 8.30 4.44
C GLU A 113 -13.24 8.26 5.65
N ILE A 114 -11.96 8.48 5.40
CA ILE A 114 -10.97 8.95 6.37
C ILE A 114 -10.80 10.45 6.11
N GLU A 115 -11.31 11.28 7.02
CA GLU A 115 -11.35 12.74 6.89
C GLU A 115 -9.95 13.39 6.86
N SER A 116 -8.96 12.74 7.47
CA SER A 116 -7.60 13.25 7.56
C SER A 116 -6.59 12.11 7.72
N LEU A 117 -5.87 11.82 6.64
CA LEU A 117 -4.75 10.90 6.63
C LEU A 117 -3.46 11.65 6.30
N LEU A 118 -2.52 11.64 7.24
CA LEU A 118 -1.16 12.13 6.99
C LEU A 118 -0.34 11.05 6.27
N ILE A 119 0.09 11.35 5.06
CA ILE A 119 0.97 10.52 4.24
C ILE A 119 2.36 11.16 4.23
N LYS A 120 3.42 10.36 4.38
CA LYS A 120 4.82 10.79 4.27
C LYS A 120 5.46 10.24 3.00
N GLU A 121 6.58 10.84 2.58
CA GLU A 121 7.39 10.29 1.49
C GLU A 121 7.77 8.82 1.78
N ASN A 122 7.54 7.95 0.79
CA ASN A 122 7.74 6.50 0.85
C ASN A 122 6.84 5.78 1.88
N ASP A 123 5.73 6.38 2.31
CA ASP A 123 4.70 5.63 3.02
C ASP A 123 4.19 4.49 2.12
N ASP A 124 4.03 3.31 2.72
CA ASP A 124 3.42 2.14 2.10
C ASP A 124 2.22 1.70 2.95
N ARG A 125 1.02 1.64 2.35
CA ARG A 125 -0.24 1.48 3.08
C ARG A 125 -1.22 0.57 2.37
N TRP A 126 -1.87 -0.28 3.15
CA TRP A 126 -3.17 -0.83 2.78
C TRP A 126 -4.25 0.23 3.00
N VAL A 127 -5.20 0.33 2.07
CA VAL A 127 -6.44 1.09 2.18
C VAL A 127 -7.58 0.09 1.98
N ILE A 128 -8.19 -0.34 3.08
CA ILE A 128 -9.10 -1.48 3.12
C ILE A 128 -10.53 -0.95 3.18
N ALA A 129 -11.35 -1.31 2.20
CA ALA A 129 -12.80 -1.16 2.23
C ALA A 129 -13.41 -2.44 2.81
N TRP A 130 -14.28 -2.28 3.81
CA TRP A 130 -14.86 -3.39 4.54
C TRP A 130 -16.27 -3.05 5.07
N LEU A 131 -17.00 -4.09 5.48
CA LEU A 131 -18.36 -3.97 6.01
C LEU A 131 -18.38 -4.09 7.53
N ASP A 132 -19.00 -3.13 8.21
CA ASP A 132 -19.36 -3.28 9.62
C ASP A 132 -20.69 -4.05 9.73
N GLU A 133 -20.61 -5.37 9.71
CA GLU A 133 -21.77 -6.28 9.80
C GLU A 133 -22.55 -6.10 11.13
N GLY A 134 -21.90 -5.60 12.18
CA GLY A 134 -22.53 -5.35 13.48
C GLY A 134 -23.50 -4.16 13.48
N LYS A 135 -23.45 -3.29 12.47
CA LYS A 135 -24.22 -2.04 12.40
C LYS A 135 -24.70 -1.77 10.97
N THR A 136 -25.79 -2.42 10.57
CA THR A 136 -26.53 -2.12 9.33
C THR A 136 -25.64 -2.07 8.08
N GLU A 137 -24.73 -3.04 7.91
CA GLU A 137 -23.88 -3.19 6.71
C GLU A 137 -23.25 -1.87 6.25
N GLN A 138 -22.70 -1.10 7.21
CA GLN A 138 -22.09 0.17 6.88
C GLN A 138 -20.72 -0.05 6.28
N TYR A 139 -20.49 0.53 5.10
CA TYR A 139 -19.15 0.63 4.56
C TYR A 139 -18.24 1.38 5.54
N LYS A 140 -17.03 0.87 5.67
CA LYS A 140 -15.93 1.47 6.42
C LYS A 140 -14.68 1.42 5.58
N VAL A 141 -13.82 2.41 5.79
CA VAL A 141 -12.48 2.44 5.19
C VAL A 141 -11.44 2.61 6.28
N SER A 142 -10.43 1.75 6.25
CA SER A 142 -9.28 1.80 7.16
C SER A 142 -7.99 1.96 6.35
N SER A 143 -7.03 2.72 6.89
CA SER A 143 -5.67 2.80 6.34
C SER A 143 -4.69 2.25 7.35
N VAL A 144 -3.87 1.29 6.94
CA VAL A 144 -2.89 0.62 7.81
C VAL A 144 -1.56 0.52 7.09
N THR A 145 -0.46 0.75 7.81
CA THR A 145 0.88 0.67 7.23
C THR A 145 1.18 -0.76 6.81
N ARG A 146 1.68 -0.94 5.58
CA ARG A 146 2.32 -2.17 5.11
C ARG A 146 3.72 -2.25 5.66
N ASN A 147 4.08 -3.42 6.16
CA ASN A 147 5.42 -3.66 6.64
C ASN A 147 5.78 -5.12 6.36
N GLN A 148 7.03 -5.39 6.04
CA GLN A 148 7.51 -6.75 5.85
C GLN A 148 8.13 -7.25 7.14
N SER A 149 7.78 -8.47 7.53
CA SER A 149 8.39 -9.16 8.67
C SER A 149 8.72 -10.62 8.34
N SER A 150 9.04 -10.89 7.07
CA SER A 150 9.43 -12.20 6.54
C SER A 150 10.47 -12.92 7.42
N GLU A 151 10.23 -14.19 7.73
CA GLU A 151 11.12 -15.04 8.53
C GLU A 151 11.23 -16.42 7.88
N ALA A 152 12.44 -16.89 7.63
CA ALA A 152 12.68 -18.15 6.92
C ALA A 152 12.00 -19.34 7.63
N GLY A 153 11.28 -20.15 6.84
CA GLY A 153 10.62 -21.37 7.33
C GLY A 153 9.38 -21.11 8.18
N LYS A 154 8.85 -19.89 8.23
CA LYS A 154 7.63 -19.55 8.98
C LYS A 154 6.68 -18.69 8.14
N TYR A 155 5.41 -18.66 8.53
CA TYR A 155 4.45 -17.68 8.05
C TYR A 155 4.33 -16.55 9.08
N ARG A 156 4.50 -15.31 8.64
CA ARG A 156 4.42 -14.13 9.50
C ARG A 156 3.16 -13.35 9.15
N VAL A 157 2.11 -13.48 9.95
CA VAL A 157 0.80 -12.95 9.58
C VAL A 157 0.38 -11.83 10.51
N ARG A 158 -0.24 -10.79 9.98
CA ARG A 158 -1.09 -9.87 10.76
C ARG A 158 -2.54 -10.10 10.35
N VAL A 159 -3.46 -9.89 11.27
CA VAL A 159 -4.89 -10.06 11.00
C VAL A 159 -5.58 -8.70 11.10
N PHE A 160 -6.27 -8.30 10.05
CA PHE A 160 -7.28 -7.24 10.07
C PHE A 160 -8.65 -7.89 10.19
N SER A 161 -9.41 -7.54 11.22
CA SER A 161 -10.74 -8.11 11.44
C SER A 161 -11.82 -7.06 11.23
N GLN A 162 -12.88 -7.42 10.50
CA GLN A 162 -14.08 -6.58 10.33
C GLN A 162 -15.03 -6.66 11.55
N ALA A 163 -14.76 -7.55 12.50
CA ALA A 163 -15.44 -7.65 13.79
C ALA A 163 -14.42 -7.87 14.92
N ASP A 164 -14.82 -7.66 16.18
CA ASP A 164 -14.00 -8.10 17.31
C ASP A 164 -13.94 -9.64 17.32
N ALA A 165 -12.72 -10.20 17.29
CA ALA A 165 -12.50 -11.64 17.17
C ALA A 165 -11.30 -12.09 18.01
N GLN A 166 -11.25 -13.38 18.32
CA GLN A 166 -10.09 -14.00 18.95
C GLN A 166 -9.32 -14.83 17.93
N ILE A 167 -8.03 -14.53 17.80
CA ILE A 167 -7.11 -15.26 16.93
C ILE A 167 -6.29 -16.20 17.79
N ILE A 168 -6.26 -17.47 17.41
CA ILE A 168 -5.58 -18.52 18.17
C ILE A 168 -4.51 -19.12 17.26
N THR A 169 -3.29 -19.22 17.80
CA THR A 169 -2.21 -20.01 17.18
C THR A 169 -1.85 -21.19 18.07
N THR A 170 -1.93 -22.41 17.53
CA THR A 170 -1.79 -23.64 18.32
C THR A 170 -0.35 -24.00 18.63
N ALA A 171 0.60 -23.66 17.76
CA ALA A 171 2.02 -23.95 17.92
C ALA A 171 2.61 -23.28 19.17
N SER A 172 2.15 -22.07 19.48
CA SER A 172 2.55 -21.29 20.66
C SER A 172 1.49 -21.25 21.76
N ILE A 173 0.30 -21.81 21.53
CA ILE A 173 -0.90 -21.69 22.39
C ILE A 173 -1.09 -20.22 22.81
N SER A 174 -1.13 -19.31 21.82
CA SER A 174 -1.34 -17.88 22.07
C SER A 174 -2.69 -17.41 21.57
N PHE A 175 -3.29 -16.53 22.35
CA PHE A 175 -4.55 -15.86 22.08
C PHE A 175 -4.25 -14.39 21.80
N THR A 176 -4.73 -13.88 20.67
CA THR A 176 -4.61 -12.47 20.30
C THR A 176 -5.99 -11.92 20.01
N ASP A 177 -6.37 -10.87 20.72
CA ASP A 177 -7.62 -10.17 20.45
C ASP A 177 -7.45 -9.28 19.21
N ALA A 178 -8.15 -9.62 18.13
CA ALA A 178 -8.30 -8.75 16.97
C ALA A 178 -9.46 -7.79 17.23
N LYS A 179 -9.18 -6.49 17.12
CA LYS A 179 -10.20 -5.44 17.25
C LYS A 179 -10.71 -5.04 15.88
N GLN A 180 -12.03 -4.82 15.79
CA GLN A 180 -12.67 -4.39 14.56
C GLN A 180 -11.94 -3.18 13.94
N GLY A 181 -11.60 -3.27 12.66
CA GLY A 181 -10.95 -2.21 11.90
C GLY A 181 -9.47 -1.98 12.25
N VAL A 182 -8.87 -2.83 13.08
CA VAL A 182 -7.47 -2.72 13.55
C VAL A 182 -6.69 -3.97 13.18
N VAL A 183 -5.42 -3.78 12.83
CA VAL A 183 -4.50 -4.87 12.51
C VAL A 183 -3.80 -5.36 13.78
N THR A 184 -3.72 -6.67 13.98
CA THR A 184 -2.96 -7.27 15.08
C THR A 184 -1.44 -7.04 14.94
N PRO A 185 -0.67 -7.22 16.03
CA PRO A 185 0.76 -7.52 15.89
C PRO A 185 1.00 -8.76 15.01
N TYR A 186 2.25 -8.93 14.57
CA TYR A 186 2.63 -10.15 13.85
C TYR A 186 2.49 -11.38 14.72
N LEU A 187 1.81 -12.37 14.18
CA LEU A 187 1.72 -13.73 14.66
C LEU A 187 2.66 -14.59 13.83
N THR A 188 3.23 -15.60 14.48
CA THR A 188 4.01 -16.63 13.80
C THR A 188 3.14 -17.86 13.70
N VAL A 189 2.97 -18.35 12.47
CA VAL A 189 2.28 -19.61 12.17
C VAL A 189 3.32 -20.56 11.60
N GLU A 190 3.42 -21.75 12.18
CA GLU A 190 4.43 -22.75 11.81
C GLU A 190 3.89 -23.75 10.81
N ASN A 191 2.61 -24.14 10.95
CA ASN A 191 1.95 -25.05 10.03
C ASN A 191 0.83 -24.32 9.29
N CYS A 192 0.78 -24.46 7.97
CA CYS A 192 -0.20 -23.73 7.16
C CYS A 192 -1.65 -24.23 7.34
N ASN A 193 -1.86 -25.38 7.99
CA ASN A 193 -3.17 -25.94 8.27
C ASN A 193 -3.24 -26.38 9.74
N GLY A 194 -4.37 -26.11 10.40
CA GLY A 194 -4.64 -26.52 11.78
C GLY A 194 -4.01 -25.63 12.85
N ASP A 195 -3.06 -24.77 12.48
CA ASP A 195 -2.32 -23.95 13.43
C ASP A 195 -2.96 -22.59 13.71
N LEU A 196 -3.61 -22.00 12.71
CA LEU A 196 -4.29 -20.71 12.83
C LEU A 196 -5.80 -20.92 12.93
N HIS A 197 -6.43 -20.24 13.89
CA HIS A 197 -7.88 -20.24 14.04
C HIS A 197 -8.41 -18.82 14.23
N PHE A 198 -9.56 -18.55 13.62
CA PHE A 198 -10.36 -17.35 13.85
C PHE A 198 -11.63 -17.79 14.58
N GLY A 199 -11.74 -17.46 15.87
CA GLY A 199 -12.79 -18.03 16.71
C GLY A 199 -12.69 -19.55 16.80
N ALA A 200 -13.72 -20.26 16.34
CA ALA A 200 -13.78 -21.72 16.32
C ALA A 200 -13.31 -22.34 14.99
N GLU A 201 -13.10 -21.53 13.96
CA GLU A 201 -12.80 -22.00 12.61
C GLU A 201 -11.29 -22.10 12.37
N SER A 202 -10.86 -23.23 11.81
CA SER A 202 -9.47 -23.44 11.43
C SER A 202 -9.20 -22.85 10.05
N ILE A 203 -8.14 -22.06 9.95
CA ILE A 203 -7.80 -21.33 8.74
C ILE A 203 -6.66 -22.03 8.01
N ASP A 204 -6.93 -22.43 6.76
CA ASP A 204 -5.92 -22.98 5.86
C ASP A 204 -5.25 -21.86 5.05
N ILE A 205 -3.94 -21.73 5.24
CA ILE A 205 -3.07 -20.79 4.56
C ILE A 205 -2.02 -21.48 3.66
N CYS A 206 -2.22 -22.75 3.30
CA CYS A 206 -1.23 -23.54 2.55
C CYS A 206 -1.02 -23.06 1.10
N GLN A 207 -1.89 -22.19 0.58
CA GLN A 207 -1.66 -21.48 -0.68
C GLN A 207 -0.62 -20.35 -0.58
N LEU A 208 -0.23 -19.94 0.63
CA LEU A 208 0.75 -18.89 0.85
C LEU A 208 2.18 -19.45 0.80
N ASP A 209 3.12 -18.65 0.33
CA ASP A 209 4.53 -19.00 0.34
C ASP A 209 5.12 -18.87 1.75
N ILE A 210 5.76 -19.94 2.22
CA ILE A 210 6.52 -19.95 3.46
C ILE A 210 7.73 -19.00 3.37
N GLY A 211 8.10 -18.35 4.48
CA GLY A 211 9.20 -17.40 4.49
C GLY A 211 8.81 -15.95 4.23
N LYS A 212 7.51 -15.68 4.04
CA LYS A 212 6.95 -14.36 3.73
C LYS A 212 6.07 -13.85 4.86
N SER A 213 5.73 -12.56 4.78
CA SER A 213 4.73 -11.94 5.64
C SER A 213 3.46 -11.58 4.89
N TYR A 214 2.31 -11.71 5.57
CA TYR A 214 1.00 -11.49 4.98
C TYR A 214 0.09 -10.68 5.89
N LEU A 215 -0.78 -9.88 5.28
CA LEU A 215 -2.00 -9.40 5.92
C LEU A 215 -3.13 -10.39 5.58
N LEU A 216 -3.78 -10.91 6.62
CA LEU A 216 -5.01 -11.68 6.52
C LEU A 216 -6.19 -10.77 6.88
N ILE A 217 -7.24 -10.80 6.07
CA ILE A 217 -8.47 -10.03 6.30
C ILE A 217 -9.60 -11.03 6.60
N THR A 218 -10.32 -10.82 7.69
CA THR A 218 -11.41 -11.69 8.16
C THR A 218 -12.65 -10.90 8.54
N ASN A 219 -13.84 -11.51 8.40
CA ASN A 219 -15.08 -10.99 8.98
C ASN A 219 -15.18 -11.26 10.50
N GLY A 220 -14.24 -12.01 11.08
CA GLY A 220 -14.20 -12.42 12.49
C GLY A 220 -14.21 -13.93 12.67
N GLU A 221 -14.71 -14.67 11.67
CA GLU A 221 -14.78 -16.14 11.66
C GLU A 221 -14.12 -16.69 10.38
N ASP A 222 -14.44 -16.14 9.22
CA ASP A 222 -13.95 -16.57 7.91
C ASP A 222 -12.76 -15.73 7.43
N LEU A 223 -11.80 -16.38 6.78
CA LEU A 223 -10.78 -15.68 6.01
C LEU A 223 -11.38 -15.16 4.69
N LEU A 224 -11.42 -13.84 4.52
CA LEU A 224 -11.90 -13.20 3.30
C LEU A 224 -10.79 -13.04 2.26
N MET A 225 -9.58 -12.72 2.71
CA MET A 225 -8.45 -12.47 1.83
C MET A 225 -7.12 -12.66 2.56
N ALA A 226 -6.09 -13.07 1.81
CA ALA A 226 -4.69 -12.95 2.21
C ALA A 226 -3.91 -12.14 1.18
N ALA A 227 -3.05 -11.23 1.63
CA ALA A 227 -2.21 -10.39 0.79
C ALA A 227 -0.77 -10.39 1.30
N GLU A 228 0.21 -10.58 0.41
CA GLU A 228 1.63 -10.44 0.78
C GLU A 228 1.93 -8.99 1.18
N GLU A 229 2.65 -8.82 2.29
CA GLU A 229 3.10 -7.50 2.73
C GLU A 229 4.36 -7.06 2.02
#